data_AF-A0A0N0ZXS4-F1
#
_entry.id   AF-A0A0N0ZXS4-F1
#
_cell.length_a   1.000
_cell.length_b   1.000
_cell.length_c   1.000
_cell.angle_alpha   90.00
_cell.angle_beta   90.00
_cell.angle_gamma   90.00
#
_symmetry.space_group_name_H-M   'P 1'
#
loop_
_entity.id
_entity.type
_entity.pdbx_description
1 polymer ?
#
loop_
_entity_poly.entity_id
_entity_poly.type
_entity_poly.pdbx_seq_one_letter_code
_entity_poly.pdbx_strand_id
1 'polypeptide(L)'
;MFRHTGKGRKFSHNLKLASILSGVAGLVNITGVLSVNSLTTNVTGHFAFFSEQLFLKNYKMALIYLLYILFFLSGAFISGLAIEWTAKYKPHGSYIIPLSIEIIMIIFVAFSSDLIPLYSPMIISSALLFAMGLQNALVTRVSQSVVRTTHLTGLFTDLGIELSLLLFHHQKGKRIQVNKSIFLKLMIIFCFFLGGIVGALTYQHFQLKTLVIPAGLLLFALWYDRLLVRYYHIKRKFR
;
A
#
# COMPACT_ATOMS: atom_id res chain seq x y z
N MET A 1 3.57 9.99 -11.56
CA MET A 1 3.48 8.56 -11.17
C MET A 1 2.03 8.14 -11.05
N PHE A 2 1.22 8.85 -10.27
CA PHE A 2 -0.21 8.57 -10.05
C PHE A 2 -1.12 9.12 -11.14
N ARG A 3 -0.76 10.27 -11.74
CA ARG A 3 -1.57 10.96 -12.76
C ARG A 3 -1.89 10.13 -14.01
N HIS A 4 -1.01 9.20 -14.38
CA HIS A 4 -1.15 8.46 -15.63
C HIS A 4 -1.96 7.19 -15.41
N THR A 5 -3.15 7.11 -15.99
CA THR A 5 -4.06 5.96 -15.98
C THR A 5 -4.33 5.47 -17.42
N GLY A 6 -4.76 4.22 -17.57
CA GLY A 6 -5.11 3.62 -18.87
C GLY A 6 -3.97 3.66 -19.91
N LYS A 7 -4.31 4.03 -21.16
CA LYS A 7 -3.39 4.02 -22.32
C LYS A 7 -2.17 4.95 -22.15
N GLY A 8 -2.23 5.94 -21.27
CA GLY A 8 -1.12 6.88 -21.01
C GLY A 8 -0.08 6.37 -19.99
N ARG A 9 -0.27 5.17 -19.42
CA ARG A 9 0.57 4.63 -18.35
C ARG A 9 1.68 3.74 -18.91
N LYS A 10 2.93 4.05 -18.53
CA LYS A 10 4.14 3.31 -18.94
C LYS A 10 4.64 2.41 -17.82
N PHE A 11 5.43 1.40 -18.18
CA PHE A 11 6.11 0.50 -17.22
C PHE A 11 6.88 1.26 -16.14
N SER A 12 7.61 2.32 -16.51
CA SER A 12 8.37 3.15 -15.56
C SER A 12 7.48 3.86 -14.53
N HIS A 13 6.23 4.18 -14.87
CA HIS A 13 5.27 4.75 -13.90
C HIS A 13 4.80 3.69 -12.91
N ASN A 14 4.58 2.45 -13.36
CA ASN A 14 4.26 1.32 -12.49
C ASN A 14 5.42 0.98 -11.57
N LEU A 15 6.65 0.97 -12.07
CA LEU A 15 7.83 0.69 -11.28
C LEU A 15 8.00 1.70 -10.15
N LYS A 16 7.97 3.01 -10.45
CA LYS A 16 8.06 4.07 -9.43
C LYS A 16 6.95 3.95 -8.38
N LEU A 17 5.71 3.69 -8.84
CA LEU A 17 4.54 3.53 -7.98
C LEU A 17 4.76 2.33 -7.03
N ALA A 18 5.05 1.17 -7.61
CA ALA A 18 5.31 -0.06 -6.89
C ALA A 18 6.41 0.10 -5.84
N SER A 19 7.58 0.64 -6.21
CA SER A 19 8.71 0.75 -5.29
C SER A 19 8.40 1.59 -4.05
N ILE A 20 7.82 2.79 -4.21
CA ILE A 20 7.54 3.67 -3.07
C ILE A 20 6.44 3.08 -2.19
N LEU A 21 5.32 2.68 -2.79
CA LEU A 21 4.14 2.24 -2.04
C LEU A 21 4.35 0.86 -1.39
N SER A 22 5.09 -0.05 -2.01
CA SER A 22 5.47 -1.31 -1.36
C SER A 22 6.40 -1.10 -0.18
N GLY A 23 7.36 -0.17 -0.28
CA GLY A 23 8.20 0.20 0.87
C GLY A 23 7.40 0.79 2.02
N VAL A 24 6.46 1.69 1.72
CA VAL A 24 5.52 2.22 2.72
C VAL A 24 4.70 1.11 3.37
N ALA A 25 4.13 0.20 2.57
CA ALA A 25 3.32 -0.90 3.10
C ALA A 25 4.13 -1.83 4.00
N GLY A 26 5.38 -2.16 3.63
CA GLY A 26 6.27 -2.97 4.47
C GLY A 26 6.61 -2.32 5.80
N LEU A 27 6.90 -1.01 5.78
CA LEU A 27 7.23 -0.23 6.97
C LEU A 27 6.03 -0.07 7.92
N VAL A 28 4.84 0.21 7.37
CA VAL A 28 3.60 0.28 8.16
C VAL A 28 3.26 -1.10 8.74
N ASN A 29 3.43 -2.18 7.98
CA ASN A 29 3.15 -3.53 8.42
C ASN A 29 4.03 -3.95 9.60
N ILE A 30 5.35 -3.78 9.49
CA ILE A 30 6.25 -4.17 10.58
C ILE A 30 6.01 -3.31 11.83
N THR A 31 5.69 -2.02 11.66
CA THR A 31 5.38 -1.14 12.79
C THR A 31 4.09 -1.57 13.49
N GLY A 32 3.06 -1.99 12.75
CA GLY A 32 1.84 -2.58 13.31
C GLY A 32 2.11 -3.89 14.07
N VAL A 33 2.98 -4.75 13.54
CA VAL A 33 3.38 -5.99 14.22
C VAL A 33 4.12 -5.70 15.52
N LEU A 34 5.13 -4.83 15.49
CA LEU A 34 5.97 -4.54 16.67
C LEU A 34 5.24 -3.75 17.76
N SER A 35 4.23 -2.95 17.40
CA SER A 35 3.47 -2.14 18.36
C SER A 35 2.28 -2.87 18.96
N VAL A 36 1.51 -3.58 18.13
CA VAL A 36 0.19 -4.11 18.52
C VAL A 36 -0.02 -5.57 18.12
N ASN A 37 1.05 -6.28 17.72
CA ASN A 37 1.02 -7.68 17.29
C ASN A 37 0.00 -7.98 16.18
N SER A 38 -0.23 -7.01 15.29
CA SER A 38 -1.23 -7.12 14.22
C SER A 38 -0.62 -6.91 12.85
N LEU A 39 -0.93 -7.82 11.92
CA LEU A 39 -0.57 -7.69 10.51
C LEU A 39 -1.55 -6.73 9.82
N THR A 40 -1.05 -5.60 9.31
CA THR A 40 -1.92 -4.58 8.68
C THR A 40 -2.12 -4.82 7.18
N THR A 41 -1.39 -5.78 6.61
CA THR A 41 -1.40 -6.09 5.18
C THR A 41 -1.93 -7.50 4.84
N ASN A 42 -2.24 -8.31 5.85
CA ASN A 42 -2.67 -9.70 5.69
C ASN A 42 -4.10 -9.93 6.19
N VAL A 43 -5.09 -9.64 5.34
CA VAL A 43 -6.52 -9.85 5.66
C VAL A 43 -6.85 -11.34 5.79
N THR A 44 -6.20 -12.21 4.99
CA THR A 44 -6.40 -13.67 5.06
C THR A 44 -6.06 -14.23 6.44
N GLY A 45 -5.00 -13.73 7.08
CA GLY A 45 -4.65 -14.08 8.45
C GLY A 45 -5.75 -13.71 9.45
N HIS A 46 -6.34 -12.51 9.32
CA HIS A 46 -7.45 -12.09 10.20
C HIS A 46 -8.70 -12.95 10.04
N PHE A 47 -8.99 -13.47 8.84
CA PHE A 47 -10.07 -14.46 8.67
C PHE A 47 -9.79 -15.77 9.42
N ALA A 48 -8.54 -16.26 9.37
CA ALA A 48 -8.16 -17.46 10.11
C ALA A 48 -8.29 -17.25 11.63
N PHE A 49 -7.78 -16.11 12.14
CA PHE A 49 -7.93 -15.77 13.56
C PHE A 49 -9.39 -15.56 13.96
N PHE A 50 -10.23 -14.96 13.12
CA PHE A 50 -11.67 -14.86 13.36
C PHE A 50 -12.32 -16.23 13.56
N SER A 51 -12.06 -17.17 12.64
CA SER A 51 -12.58 -18.54 12.72
C SER A 51 -12.07 -19.29 13.95
N GLU A 52 -10.78 -19.14 14.29
CA GLU A 52 -10.20 -19.73 15.50
C GLU A 52 -10.89 -19.20 16.78
N GLN A 53 -11.06 -17.89 16.90
CA GLN A 53 -11.67 -17.31 18.09
C GLN A 53 -13.16 -17.67 18.24
N LEU A 54 -13.87 -17.89 17.11
CA LEU A 54 -15.22 -18.46 17.14
C LEU A 54 -15.21 -19.90 17.67
N PHE A 55 -14.28 -20.74 17.22
CA PHE A 55 -14.12 -22.11 17.70
C PHE A 55 -13.83 -22.15 19.20
N LEU A 56 -12.95 -21.26 19.68
CA LEU A 56 -12.61 -21.10 21.10
C LEU A 56 -13.72 -20.42 21.93
N LYS A 57 -14.86 -20.05 21.32
CA LYS A 57 -15.97 -19.29 21.94
C LYS A 57 -15.55 -17.94 22.51
N ASN A 58 -14.44 -17.38 22.06
CA ASN A 58 -13.99 -16.04 22.43
C ASN A 58 -14.60 -15.00 21.47
N TYR A 59 -15.90 -14.75 21.65
CA TYR A 59 -16.66 -13.85 20.77
C TYR A 59 -16.14 -12.41 20.77
N LYS A 60 -15.53 -11.97 21.86
CA LYS A 60 -14.93 -10.63 21.97
C LYS A 60 -13.76 -10.47 20.99
N MET A 61 -12.82 -11.42 20.97
CA MET A 61 -11.69 -11.37 20.02
C MET A 61 -12.12 -11.66 18.59
N ALA A 62 -13.09 -12.56 18.39
CA ALA A 62 -13.68 -12.77 17.07
C ALA A 62 -14.25 -11.47 16.50
N LEU A 63 -15.02 -10.71 17.28
CA LEU A 63 -15.55 -9.42 16.85
C LEU A 63 -14.43 -8.43 16.49
N ILE A 64 -13.32 -8.42 17.23
CA ILE A 64 -12.15 -7.57 16.92
C ILE A 64 -11.54 -7.92 15.56
N TYR A 65 -11.31 -9.21 15.26
CA TYR A 65 -10.79 -9.63 13.96
C TYR A 65 -11.78 -9.35 12.81
N LEU A 66 -13.08 -9.50 13.06
CA LEU A 66 -14.11 -9.10 12.09
C LEU A 66 -14.06 -7.60 11.82
N LEU A 67 -13.90 -6.78 12.86
CA LEU A 67 -13.75 -5.33 12.71
C LEU A 67 -12.49 -4.97 11.91
N TYR A 68 -11.37 -5.65 12.14
CA TYR A 68 -10.15 -5.48 11.35
C TYR A 68 -10.37 -5.71 9.85
N ILE A 69 -11.09 -6.78 9.48
CA ILE A 69 -11.48 -7.06 8.10
C ILE A 69 -12.37 -5.94 7.54
N LEU A 70 -13.36 -5.50 8.33
CA LEU A 70 -14.29 -4.44 7.92
C LEU A 70 -13.62 -3.07 7.76
N PHE A 71 -12.62 -2.74 8.60
CA PHE A 71 -11.84 -1.51 8.46
C PHE A 71 -10.97 -1.51 7.21
N PHE A 72 -10.33 -2.65 6.89
CA PHE A 72 -9.61 -2.77 5.63
C PHE A 72 -10.55 -2.61 4.43
N LEU A 73 -11.71 -3.27 4.46
CA LEU A 73 -12.74 -3.18 3.42
C LEU A 73 -13.27 -1.75 3.28
N SER A 74 -13.56 -1.06 4.38
CA SER A 74 -14.07 0.30 4.36
C SER A 74 -13.03 1.29 3.84
N GLY A 75 -11.76 1.09 4.16
CA GLY A 75 -10.65 1.86 3.56
C GLY A 75 -10.59 1.67 2.05
N ALA A 76 -10.65 0.43 1.57
CA ALA A 76 -10.67 0.13 0.14
C ALA A 76 -11.90 0.74 -0.57
N PHE A 77 -13.08 0.64 0.06
CA PHE A 77 -14.33 1.21 -0.43
C PHE A 77 -14.27 2.74 -0.53
N ILE A 78 -13.80 3.43 0.52
CA ILE A 78 -13.67 4.89 0.53
C ILE A 78 -12.66 5.36 -0.51
N SER A 79 -11.53 4.66 -0.69
CA SER A 79 -10.60 4.97 -1.79
C SER A 79 -11.27 4.80 -3.14
N GLY A 80 -12.05 3.73 -3.34
CA GLY A 80 -12.79 3.48 -4.57
C GLY A 80 -13.78 4.61 -4.88
N LEU A 81 -14.62 4.96 -3.91
CA LEU A 81 -15.59 6.06 -4.01
C LEU A 81 -14.90 7.40 -4.31
N ALA A 82 -13.85 7.74 -3.57
CA ALA A 82 -13.12 8.99 -3.77
C ALA A 82 -12.50 9.08 -5.16
N ILE A 83 -11.98 7.96 -5.69
CA ILE A 83 -11.43 7.89 -7.05
C ILE A 83 -12.52 8.08 -8.09
N GLU A 84 -13.65 7.37 -7.99
CA GLU A 84 -14.76 7.49 -8.95
C GLU A 84 -15.38 8.88 -8.94
N TRP A 85 -15.62 9.44 -7.74
CA TRP A 85 -16.18 10.77 -7.61
C TRP A 85 -15.23 11.83 -8.19
N THR A 86 -13.94 11.76 -7.85
CA THR A 86 -12.97 12.74 -8.35
C THR A 86 -12.72 12.58 -9.86
N ALA A 87 -12.82 11.37 -10.40
CA ALA A 87 -12.66 11.13 -11.83
C ALA A 87 -13.69 11.90 -12.68
N LYS A 88 -14.90 12.13 -12.16
CA LYS A 88 -15.96 12.91 -12.82
C LYS A 88 -15.62 14.38 -13.01
N TYR A 89 -14.83 14.98 -12.11
CA TYR A 89 -14.57 16.44 -12.11
C TYR A 89 -13.10 16.80 -12.37
N LYS A 90 -12.14 16.00 -11.88
CA LYS A 90 -10.70 16.22 -12.00
C LYS A 90 -9.95 14.88 -12.16
N PRO A 91 -9.99 14.26 -13.35
CA PRO A 91 -9.45 12.91 -13.59
C PRO A 91 -7.95 12.76 -13.27
N HIS A 92 -7.18 13.85 -13.38
CA HIS A 92 -5.74 13.86 -13.12
C HIS A 92 -5.37 13.98 -11.63
N GLY A 93 -6.35 14.13 -10.73
CA GLY A 93 -6.16 14.32 -9.28
C GLY A 93 -6.87 13.30 -8.40
N SER A 94 -7.44 12.23 -8.97
CA SER A 94 -8.25 11.24 -8.25
C SER A 94 -7.50 10.48 -7.14
N TYR A 95 -6.17 10.45 -7.19
CA TYR A 95 -5.32 9.85 -6.17
C TYR A 95 -5.09 10.74 -4.94
N ILE A 96 -5.34 12.05 -5.03
CA ILE A 96 -4.97 13.01 -3.99
C ILE A 96 -5.81 12.79 -2.72
N ILE A 97 -7.09 12.49 -2.86
CA ILE A 97 -8.00 12.32 -1.71
C ILE A 97 -7.64 11.04 -0.92
N PRO A 98 -7.59 9.83 -1.53
CA PRO A 98 -7.23 8.62 -0.77
C PRO A 98 -5.85 8.73 -0.12
N LEU A 99 -4.87 9.28 -0.85
CA LEU A 99 -3.49 9.41 -0.37
C LEU A 99 -3.37 10.42 0.78
N SER A 100 -4.13 11.52 0.74
CA SER A 100 -4.20 12.47 1.86
C SER A 100 -4.80 11.83 3.11
N ILE A 101 -5.89 11.06 2.96
CA ILE A 101 -6.52 10.36 4.08
C ILE A 101 -5.54 9.34 4.68
N GLU A 102 -4.86 8.55 3.83
CA GLU A 102 -3.83 7.60 4.26
C GLU A 102 -2.73 8.29 5.10
N ILE A 103 -2.19 9.41 4.62
CA ILE A 103 -1.18 10.20 5.34
C ILE A 103 -1.70 10.68 6.70
N ILE A 104 -2.91 11.24 6.74
CA ILE A 104 -3.52 11.73 7.99
C ILE A 104 -3.68 10.59 8.99
N MET A 105 -4.16 9.42 8.55
CA MET A 105 -4.33 8.25 9.41
C MET A 105 -2.99 7.74 9.94
N ILE A 106 -1.95 7.67 9.10
CA ILE A 106 -0.61 7.24 9.52
C ILE A 106 -0.02 8.23 10.54
N ILE A 107 -0.13 9.54 10.29
CA ILE A 107 0.34 10.58 11.22
C ILE A 107 -0.43 10.51 12.54
N PHE A 108 -1.75 10.37 12.49
CA PHE A 108 -2.58 10.22 13.68
C PHE A 108 -2.11 9.05 14.54
N VAL A 109 -1.85 7.88 13.94
CA VAL A 109 -1.31 6.73 14.68
C VAL A 109 0.09 7.01 15.21
N ALA A 110 0.96 7.67 14.43
CA ALA A 110 2.33 7.99 14.83
C ALA A 110 2.41 8.80 16.13
N PHE A 111 1.46 9.71 16.34
CA PHE A 111 1.38 10.58 17.53
C PHE A 111 0.30 10.14 18.54
N SER A 112 -0.40 9.03 18.29
CA SER A 112 -1.50 8.56 19.15
C SER A 112 -1.05 8.26 20.59
N SER A 113 0.20 7.81 20.79
CA SER A 113 0.78 7.56 22.11
C SER A 113 0.86 8.81 22.99
N ASP A 114 1.01 9.98 22.37
CA ASP A 114 1.16 11.26 23.07
C ASP A 114 -0.20 11.94 23.30
N LEU A 115 -1.21 11.57 22.50
CA LEU A 115 -2.53 12.23 22.45
C LEU A 115 -3.64 11.47 23.20
N ILE A 116 -3.53 10.15 23.31
CA ILE A 116 -4.59 9.29 23.87
C ILE A 116 -4.00 8.52 25.07
N PRO A 117 -4.41 8.85 26.31
CA PRO A 117 -3.93 8.16 27.52
C PRO A 117 -4.23 6.65 27.53
N LEU A 118 -5.23 6.21 26.78
CA LEU A 118 -5.54 4.79 26.58
C LEU A 118 -4.93 4.27 25.28
N TYR A 119 -3.79 3.62 25.39
CA TYR A 119 -3.22 2.79 24.35
C TYR A 119 -4.17 1.61 24.04
N SER A 120 -4.92 1.71 22.94
CA SER A 120 -5.81 0.62 22.49
C SER A 120 -5.26 -0.02 21.21
N PRO A 121 -4.70 -1.25 21.30
CA PRO A 121 -4.22 -2.01 20.14
C PRO A 121 -5.25 -2.15 19.02
N MET A 122 -6.53 -2.19 19.40
CA MET A 122 -7.66 -2.27 18.48
C MET A 122 -7.78 -1.01 17.62
N ILE A 123 -7.67 0.18 18.22
CA ILE A 123 -7.79 1.46 17.50
C ILE A 123 -6.63 1.62 16.52
N ILE A 124 -5.41 1.37 16.98
CA ILE A 124 -4.19 1.43 16.15
C ILE A 124 -4.29 0.46 14.97
N SER A 125 -4.62 -0.82 15.25
CA SER A 125 -4.75 -1.84 14.20
C SER A 125 -5.82 -1.46 13.18
N SER A 126 -6.98 -1.00 13.64
CA SER A 126 -8.10 -0.61 12.78
C SER A 126 -7.74 0.59 11.89
N ALA A 127 -7.07 1.60 12.45
CA ALA A 127 -6.60 2.77 11.71
C ALA A 127 -5.55 2.41 10.65
N LEU A 128 -4.59 1.54 10.98
CA LEU A 128 -3.57 1.09 10.03
C LEU A 128 -4.15 0.17 8.96
N LEU A 129 -5.04 -0.76 9.30
CA LEU A 129 -5.75 -1.61 8.33
C LEU A 129 -6.60 -0.79 7.37
N PHE A 130 -7.27 0.25 7.87
CA PHE A 130 -7.99 1.21 7.04
C PHE A 130 -7.06 1.95 6.07
N ALA A 131 -5.92 2.45 6.56
CA ALA A 131 -4.90 3.10 5.73
C ALA A 131 -4.35 2.15 4.64
N MET A 132 -4.04 0.90 4.99
CA MET A 132 -3.59 -0.11 4.02
C MET A 132 -4.69 -0.49 3.02
N GLY A 133 -5.96 -0.52 3.45
CA GLY A 133 -7.12 -0.68 2.57
C GLY A 133 -7.22 0.42 1.53
N LEU A 134 -7.09 1.69 1.95
CA LEU A 134 -7.05 2.86 1.06
C LEU A 134 -5.92 2.73 0.04
N GLN A 135 -4.70 2.45 0.52
CA GLN A 135 -3.51 2.36 -0.32
C GLN A 135 -3.63 1.25 -1.37
N ASN A 136 -4.09 0.06 -0.96
CA ASN A 136 -4.23 -1.09 -1.85
C ASN A 136 -5.26 -0.84 -2.95
N ALA A 137 -6.41 -0.23 -2.62
CA ALA A 137 -7.42 0.13 -3.60
C ALA A 137 -6.90 1.22 -4.56
N LEU A 138 -6.23 2.26 -4.03
CA LEU A 138 -5.63 3.33 -4.82
C LEU A 138 -4.64 2.78 -5.85
N VAL A 139 -3.69 1.95 -5.41
CA VAL A 139 -2.66 1.38 -6.28
C VAL A 139 -3.26 0.48 -7.34
N THR A 140 -4.23 -0.36 -6.96
CA THR A 140 -4.92 -1.27 -7.89
C THR A 140 -5.63 -0.47 -8.98
N ARG A 141 -6.37 0.58 -8.62
CA ARG A 141 -7.11 1.42 -9.58
C ARG A 141 -6.18 2.21 -10.51
N VAL A 142 -5.15 2.84 -9.96
CA VAL A 142 -4.18 3.64 -10.72
C VAL A 142 -3.35 2.77 -11.67
N SER A 143 -2.99 1.55 -11.24
CA SER A 143 -2.19 0.61 -12.04
C SER A 143 -3.01 -0.27 -12.99
N GLN A 144 -4.35 -0.22 -12.93
CA GLN A 144 -5.25 -1.16 -13.64
C GLN A 144 -4.94 -2.62 -13.26
N SER A 145 -4.83 -2.87 -11.95
CA SER A 145 -4.54 -4.18 -11.35
C SER A 145 -3.18 -4.79 -11.69
N VAL A 146 -2.30 -4.06 -12.38
CA VAL A 146 -0.94 -4.49 -12.72
C VAL A 146 -0.04 -4.53 -11.47
N VAL A 147 -0.28 -3.67 -10.49
CA VAL A 147 0.52 -3.59 -9.24
C VAL A 147 -0.38 -3.92 -8.05
N ARG A 148 0.09 -4.83 -7.19
CA ARG A 148 -0.45 -5.08 -5.84
C ARG A 148 0.72 -5.07 -4.87
N THR A 149 0.69 -4.20 -3.85
CA THR A 149 1.84 -3.93 -2.98
C THR A 149 1.98 -4.91 -1.83
N THR A 150 0.85 -5.45 -1.35
CA THR A 150 0.74 -6.25 -0.12
C THR A 150 0.39 -7.72 -0.36
N HIS A 151 0.00 -8.07 -1.59
CA HIS A 151 -0.42 -9.41 -1.97
C HIS A 151 0.79 -10.32 -2.26
N LEU A 152 1.69 -10.45 -1.28
CA LEU A 152 2.96 -11.17 -1.44
C LEU A 152 2.76 -12.63 -1.84
N THR A 153 1.79 -13.33 -1.26
CA THR A 153 1.50 -14.74 -1.62
C THR A 153 1.28 -14.89 -3.12
N GLY A 154 0.42 -14.05 -3.72
CA GLY A 154 0.22 -14.10 -5.18
C GLY A 154 1.43 -13.64 -5.97
N LEU A 155 2.20 -12.66 -5.48
CA LEU A 155 3.42 -12.23 -6.17
C LEU A 155 4.46 -13.34 -6.26
N PHE A 156 4.65 -14.11 -5.18
CA PHE A 156 5.55 -15.27 -5.18
C PHE A 156 5.03 -16.39 -6.10
N THR A 157 3.72 -16.68 -6.08
CA THR A 157 3.10 -17.64 -7.01
C THR A 157 3.30 -17.21 -8.46
N ASP A 158 2.96 -15.96 -8.79
CA ASP A 158 3.06 -15.42 -10.15
C ASP A 158 4.52 -15.31 -10.61
N LEU A 159 5.47 -15.06 -9.68
CA LEU A 159 6.89 -15.04 -9.96
C LEU A 159 7.40 -16.46 -10.26
N GLY A 160 7.00 -17.47 -9.48
CA GLY A 160 7.34 -18.86 -9.74
C GLY A 160 6.85 -19.36 -11.11
N ILE A 161 5.61 -19.00 -11.48
CA ILE A 161 5.05 -19.31 -12.79
C ILE A 161 5.84 -18.62 -13.92
N GLU A 162 6.20 -17.34 -13.77
CA GLU A 162 6.95 -16.63 -14.81
C GLU A 162 8.40 -17.09 -14.93
N LEU A 163 9.05 -17.43 -13.83
CA LEU A 163 10.39 -18.02 -13.83
C LEU A 163 10.39 -19.38 -14.54
N SER A 164 9.37 -20.22 -14.32
CA SER A 164 9.27 -21.49 -15.04
C SER A 164 9.08 -21.28 -16.54
N LEU A 165 8.29 -20.29 -16.97
CA LEU A 165 8.09 -19.95 -18.38
C LEU A 165 9.40 -19.57 -19.10
N LEU A 166 10.36 -18.94 -18.40
CA LEU A 166 11.67 -18.59 -18.97
C LEU A 166 12.50 -19.81 -19.37
N LEU A 167 12.26 -20.97 -18.75
CA LEU A 167 12.96 -22.21 -19.05
C LEU A 167 12.46 -22.86 -20.35
N PHE A 168 11.19 -22.65 -20.71
CA PHE A 168 10.55 -23.38 -21.81
C PHE A 168 10.23 -22.53 -23.05
N HIS A 169 10.11 -21.20 -22.93
CA HIS A 169 9.69 -20.35 -24.05
C HIS A 169 10.85 -19.53 -24.67
N HIS A 170 11.15 -19.80 -25.95
CA HIS A 170 12.25 -19.17 -26.69
C HIS A 170 11.83 -17.97 -27.57
N GLN A 171 10.53 -17.65 -27.65
CA GLN A 171 10.06 -16.51 -28.45
C GLN A 171 10.51 -15.17 -27.84
N LYS A 172 11.34 -14.42 -28.58
CA LYS A 172 11.98 -13.16 -28.12
C LYS A 172 10.98 -12.13 -27.59
N GLY A 173 9.83 -11.93 -28.25
CA GLY A 173 8.81 -10.96 -27.83
C GLY A 173 8.15 -11.29 -26.49
N LYS A 174 7.73 -12.54 -26.31
CA LYS A 174 7.12 -13.05 -25.06
C LYS A 174 8.11 -12.96 -23.90
N ARG A 175 9.39 -13.25 -24.15
CA ARG A 175 10.46 -13.17 -23.14
C ARG A 175 10.69 -11.75 -22.60
N ILE A 176 10.62 -10.72 -23.45
CA ILE A 176 10.77 -9.32 -23.00
C ILE A 176 9.63 -8.92 -22.04
N GLN A 177 8.40 -9.33 -22.33
CA GLN A 177 7.26 -9.02 -21.48
C GLN A 177 7.34 -9.75 -20.13
N VAL A 178 7.71 -11.04 -20.15
CA VAL A 178 7.92 -11.84 -18.94
C VAL A 178 9.03 -11.23 -18.08
N ASN A 179 10.19 -10.87 -18.66
CA ASN A 179 11.28 -10.24 -17.91
C ASN A 179 10.86 -8.93 -17.24
N LYS A 180 10.05 -8.09 -17.91
CA LYS A 180 9.52 -6.85 -17.31
C LYS A 180 8.58 -7.14 -16.14
N SER A 181 7.72 -8.14 -16.29
CA SER A 181 6.79 -8.56 -15.23
C SER A 181 7.54 -9.09 -14.00
N ILE A 182 8.51 -10.00 -14.22
CA ILE A 182 9.41 -10.53 -13.18
C ILE A 182 10.12 -9.38 -12.45
N PHE A 183 10.73 -8.46 -13.20
CA PHE A 183 11.46 -7.34 -12.60
C PHE A 183 10.55 -6.45 -11.74
N LEU A 184 9.32 -6.19 -12.18
CA LEU A 184 8.34 -5.43 -11.40
C LEU A 184 7.99 -6.14 -10.09
N LYS A 185 7.73 -7.45 -10.13
CA LYS A 185 7.42 -8.26 -8.93
C LYS A 185 8.59 -8.32 -7.96
N LEU A 186 9.81 -8.55 -8.47
CA LEU A 186 11.03 -8.53 -7.66
C LEU A 186 11.22 -7.18 -6.98
N MET A 187 10.95 -6.06 -7.67
CA MET A 187 11.01 -4.74 -7.04
C MET A 187 9.95 -4.53 -5.97
N ILE A 188 8.72 -5.00 -6.18
CA ILE A 188 7.67 -4.94 -5.15
C ILE A 188 8.12 -5.69 -3.90
N ILE A 189 8.57 -6.94 -4.09
CA ILE A 189 9.03 -7.82 -3.00
C ILE A 189 10.21 -7.16 -2.28
N PHE A 190 11.24 -6.76 -3.01
CA PHE A 190 12.44 -6.13 -2.45
C PHE A 190 12.11 -4.86 -1.67
N CYS A 191 11.33 -3.94 -2.24
CA CYS A 191 10.96 -2.71 -1.55
C CYS A 191 10.11 -2.96 -0.30
N PHE A 192 9.17 -3.92 -0.34
CA PHE A 192 8.39 -4.30 0.84
C PHE A 192 9.28 -4.81 1.97
N PHE A 193 10.20 -5.74 1.67
CA PHE A 193 11.15 -6.26 2.65
C PHE A 193 12.09 -5.17 3.18
N LEU A 194 12.64 -4.33 2.29
CA LEU A 194 13.51 -3.22 2.69
C LEU A 194 12.77 -2.24 3.61
N GLY A 195 11.52 -1.90 3.28
CA GLY A 195 10.67 -1.07 4.13
C GLY A 195 10.41 -1.71 5.50
N GLY A 196 10.18 -3.03 5.54
CA GLY A 196 10.07 -3.79 6.78
C GLY A 196 11.34 -3.80 7.63
N ILE A 197 12.51 -3.96 7.01
CA ILE A 197 13.81 -3.91 7.71
C ILE A 197 14.06 -2.51 8.27
N VAL A 198 13.90 -1.47 7.45
CA VAL A 198 14.06 -0.07 7.89
C VAL A 198 13.07 0.26 9.01
N GLY A 199 11.81 -0.16 8.87
CA GLY A 199 10.79 0.01 9.91
C GLY A 199 11.15 -0.68 11.21
N ALA A 200 11.62 -1.93 11.17
CA ALA A 200 12.03 -2.64 12.38
C ALA A 200 13.19 -1.96 13.11
N LEU A 201 14.23 -1.55 12.38
CA LEU A 201 15.41 -0.89 12.95
C LEU A 201 15.05 0.48 13.55
N THR A 202 14.21 1.25 12.86
CA THR A 202 13.79 2.58 13.35
C THR A 202 12.80 2.48 14.51
N TYR A 203 11.95 1.44 14.56
CA TYR A 203 11.01 1.20 15.65
C TYR A 203 11.70 1.04 17.01
N GLN A 204 12.91 0.44 17.05
CA GLN A 204 13.67 0.28 18.28
C GLN A 204 13.93 1.61 19.01
N HIS A 205 14.09 2.71 18.25
CA HIS A 205 14.37 4.03 18.81
C HIS A 205 13.15 4.94 18.85
N PHE A 206 12.26 4.86 17.86
CA PHE A 206 11.16 5.81 17.67
C PHE A 206 9.78 5.25 17.97
N GLN A 207 9.63 3.95 18.23
CA GLN A 207 8.35 3.29 18.50
C GLN A 207 7.32 3.66 17.42
N LEU A 208 6.07 4.03 17.78
CA LEU A 208 5.04 4.45 16.83
C LEU A 208 5.42 5.66 15.97
N LYS A 209 6.34 6.54 16.42
CA LYS A 209 6.80 7.69 15.63
C LYS A 209 7.57 7.28 14.37
N THR A 210 7.99 6.01 14.28
CA THR A 210 8.49 5.40 13.03
C THR A 210 7.56 5.60 11.85
N LEU A 211 6.24 5.67 12.09
CA LEU A 211 5.21 5.93 11.07
C LEU A 211 5.30 7.32 10.43
N VAL A 212 6.09 8.25 10.98
CA VAL A 212 6.39 9.52 10.31
C VAL A 212 7.19 9.30 9.02
N ILE A 213 8.01 8.25 8.94
CA ILE A 213 8.79 7.90 7.74
C ILE A 213 7.88 7.58 6.54
N PRO A 214 6.95 6.60 6.61
CA PRO A 214 6.04 6.33 5.49
C PRO A 214 5.16 7.53 5.16
N ALA A 215 4.67 8.28 6.16
CA ALA A 215 3.92 9.51 5.90
C ALA A 215 4.74 10.54 5.09
N GLY A 216 6.01 10.73 5.45
CA GLY A 216 6.96 11.59 4.73
C GLY A 216 7.21 11.12 3.30
N LEU A 217 7.36 9.81 3.07
CA LEU A 217 7.51 9.23 1.73
C LEU A 217 6.27 9.46 0.86
N LEU A 218 5.07 9.33 1.41
CA LEU A 218 3.82 9.59 0.70
C LEU A 218 3.65 11.09 0.38
N LEU A 219 3.99 11.98 1.33
CA LEU A 219 4.03 13.43 1.10
C LEU A 219 5.02 13.81 -0.01
N PHE A 220 6.22 13.21 0.01
CA PHE A 220 7.20 13.39 -1.05
C PHE A 220 6.65 12.90 -2.39
N ALA A 221 5.97 11.76 -2.43
CA ALA A 221 5.37 11.23 -3.66
C ALA A 221 4.27 12.16 -4.22
N LEU A 222 3.42 12.75 -3.35
CA LEU A 222 2.45 13.78 -3.73
C LEU A 222 3.12 15.04 -4.29
N TRP A 223 4.16 15.52 -3.60
CA TRP A 223 4.88 16.73 -3.97
C TRP A 223 5.63 16.57 -5.29
N TYR A 224 6.34 15.45 -5.47
CA TYR A 224 7.07 15.11 -6.69
C TYR A 224 6.14 15.09 -7.90
N ASP A 225 4.95 14.48 -7.78
CA ASP A 225 3.97 14.46 -8.86
C ASP A 225 3.43 15.87 -9.19
N ARG A 226 3.21 16.74 -8.20
CA ARG A 226 2.82 18.15 -8.44
C ARG A 226 3.91 18.96 -9.14
N LEU A 227 5.17 18.84 -8.72
CA LEU A 227 6.28 19.56 -9.34
C LEU A 227 6.44 19.21 -10.82
N LEU A 228 6.35 17.92 -11.14
CA LEU A 228 6.45 17.46 -12.52
C LEU A 228 5.38 18.11 -13.40
N VAL A 229 4.14 18.25 -12.89
CA VAL A 229 3.05 18.93 -13.61
C VAL A 229 3.40 20.39 -13.86
N ARG A 230 3.85 21.11 -12.82
CA ARG A 230 4.19 22.53 -12.93
C ARG A 230 5.33 22.76 -13.92
N TYR A 231 6.36 21.93 -13.86
CA TYR A 231 7.49 21.98 -14.80
C TYR A 231 7.04 21.80 -16.26
N TYR A 232 6.25 20.75 -16.56
CA TYR A 232 5.78 20.53 -17.94
C TYR A 232 4.78 21.59 -18.41
N HIS A 233 3.97 22.15 -17.52
CA HIS A 233 3.07 23.26 -17.85
C HIS A 233 3.87 24.53 -18.20
N ILE A 234 4.92 24.84 -17.43
CA ILE A 234 5.82 25.96 -17.71
C ILE A 234 6.55 25.73 -19.03
N LYS A 235 7.13 24.54 -19.24
CA LYS A 235 7.86 24.21 -20.48
C LYS A 235 6.99 24.30 -21.74
N ARG A 236 5.68 24.01 -21.64
CA ARG A 236 4.72 24.18 -22.74
C ARG A 236 4.32 25.63 -22.97
N LYS A 237 4.40 26.49 -21.96
CA LYS A 237 4.12 27.93 -22.07
C LYS A 237 5.29 28.69 -22.71
N PHE A 238 6.50 28.16 -22.61
CA PHE A 238 7.73 28.70 -23.21
C PHE A 238 8.13 28.03 -24.54
N ARG A 239 7.20 27.34 -25.19
CA ARG A 239 7.36 26.71 -26.51
C ARG A 239 6.31 27.28 -27.44
#